data_AF-A0A968TQ82-F1
#
_entry.id   AF-A0A968TQ82-F1
#
_cell.length_a   1.000
_cell.length_b   1.000
_cell.length_c   1.000
_cell.angle_alpha   90.00
_cell.angle_beta   90.00
_cell.angle_gamma   90.00
#
_symmetry.space_group_name_H-M   'P 1'
#
loop_
_entity.id
_entity.type
_entity.pdbx_description
1 polymer ?
#
loop_
_entity_poly.entity_id
_entity_poly.type
_entity_poly.pdbx_seq_one_letter_code
_entity_poly.pdbx_strand_id
1 'polypeptide(L)' 'MTLQPKPLSEITTRAIHILSREMGAADTLRFFNQLTTGFGNYTEERRELFSGLSVDELISEIEKDRQGP' A
#
# COMPACT_ATOMS: atom_id res chain seq x y z
N MET A 1 -15.52 -23.11 26.58
CA MET A 1 -15.52 -21.97 25.64
C MET A 1 -15.25 -22.51 24.25
N THR A 2 -16.20 -22.43 23.33
CA THR A 2 -16.00 -22.80 21.93
C THR A 2 -15.31 -21.65 21.21
N LEU A 3 -14.03 -21.81 20.89
CA LEU A 3 -13.30 -20.87 20.04
C LEU A 3 -13.85 -20.99 18.62
N GLN A 4 -14.60 -19.99 18.18
CA GLN A 4 -14.99 -19.87 16.78
C GLN A 4 -13.74 -19.50 15.97
N PRO A 5 -13.30 -20.31 14.99
CA PRO A 5 -12.11 -20.01 14.22
C PRO A 5 -12.35 -18.75 13.38
N LYS A 6 -11.51 -17.73 13.58
CA LYS A 6 -11.51 -16.54 12.72
C LYS A 6 -10.68 -16.82 11.46
N PRO A 7 -11.13 -16.35 10.29
CA PRO A 7 -10.30 -16.39 9.10
C PRO A 7 -8.97 -15.66 9.32
N LEU A 8 -7.87 -16.25 8.87
CA LEU A 8 -6.55 -15.60 8.95
C LEU A 8 -6.55 -14.23 8.26
N SER A 9 -7.31 -14.06 7.18
CA SER A 9 -7.47 -12.77 6.49
C SER A 9 -8.07 -11.68 7.40
N GLU A 10 -9.02 -12.00 8.28
CA GLU A 10 -9.58 -11.04 9.24
C GLU A 10 -8.52 -10.61 10.26
N ILE A 11 -7.73 -11.57 10.75
CA ILE A 11 -6.66 -11.33 11.72
C ILE A 11 -5.55 -10.47 11.07
N THR A 12 -5.11 -10.82 9.87
CA THR A 12 -4.10 -10.09 9.11
C THR A 12 -4.54 -8.67 8.81
N THR A 13 -5.80 -8.47 8.37
CA THR A 13 -6.34 -7.13 8.10
C THR A 13 -6.32 -6.26 9.36
N ARG A 14 -6.72 -6.81 10.50
CA ARG A 14 -6.68 -6.12 11.79
C ARG A 14 -5.25 -5.79 12.21
N ALA A 15 -4.31 -6.72 12.00
CA ALA A 15 -2.90 -6.51 12.31
C ALA A 15 -2.28 -5.39 11.44
N ILE A 16 -2.57 -5.35 10.14
CA ILE A 16 -2.14 -4.25 9.25
C ILE A 16 -2.60 -2.90 9.79
N HIS A 17 -3.87 -2.78 10.20
CA HIS A 17 -4.39 -1.52 10.73
C HIS A 17 -3.72 -1.09 12.03
N ILE A 18 -3.54 -2.03 12.97
CA ILE A 18 -2.89 -1.75 14.25
C ILE A 18 -1.44 -1.34 14.02
N LEU A 19 -0.66 -2.13 13.29
CA LEU A 19 0.75 -1.84 13.04
C LEU A 19 0.92 -0.54 12.24
N SER A 20 0.09 -0.30 11.24
CA SER A 20 0.19 0.95 10.45
C SER A 20 -0.02 2.19 11.29
N ARG A 21 -0.87 2.13 12.33
CA ARG A 21 -1.05 3.22 13.28
C ARG A 21 0.15 3.43 14.19
N GLU A 22 0.72 2.34 14.72
CA GLU A 22 1.73 2.43 15.79
C GLU A 22 3.16 2.66 15.24
N MET A 23 3.48 2.11 14.07
CA MET A 23 4.84 2.17 13.47
C MET A 23 4.84 2.74 12.05
N GLY A 24 3.69 3.12 11.51
CA GLY A 24 3.57 3.67 10.16
C GLY A 24 3.51 2.60 9.06
N ALA A 25 3.02 3.00 7.89
CA ALA A 25 2.76 2.10 6.77
C ALA A 25 4.04 1.45 6.20
N ALA A 26 5.14 2.20 6.13
CA ALA A 26 6.40 1.71 5.55
C ALA A 26 7.00 0.56 6.36
N ASP A 27 7.12 0.72 7.68
CA ASP A 27 7.69 -0.32 8.53
C ASP A 27 6.71 -1.48 8.73
N THR A 28 5.38 -1.23 8.71
CA THR A 28 4.37 -2.29 8.70
C THR A 28 4.52 -3.20 7.48
N LEU A 29 4.70 -2.63 6.28
CA LEU A 29 4.87 -3.41 5.07
C LEU A 29 6.18 -4.22 5.10
N ARG A 30 7.28 -3.63 5.60
CA ARG A 30 8.55 -4.35 5.79
C ARG A 30 8.39 -5.55 6.73
N PHE A 31 7.65 -5.40 7.83
CA PHE A 31 7.35 -6.49 8.75
C PHE A 31 6.61 -7.64 8.06
N PHE A 32 5.54 -7.34 7.31
CA PHE A 32 4.81 -8.39 6.59
C PHE A 32 5.62 -9.02 5.46
N ASN A 33 6.52 -8.27 4.83
CA ASN A 33 7.43 -8.80 3.80
C ASN A 33 8.45 -9.82 4.35
N GLN A 34 8.61 -9.94 5.67
CA GLN A 34 9.41 -11.01 6.28
C GLN A 34 8.68 -12.36 6.28
N LEU A 35 7.34 -12.32 6.31
CA LEU A 35 6.49 -13.51 6.41
C LEU A 35 5.98 -13.97 5.05
N THR A 36 5.88 -13.05 4.10
CA THR A 36 5.32 -13.28 2.77
C THR A 36 6.11 -12.48 1.74
N THR A 37 6.20 -12.97 0.51
CA THR A 37 6.73 -12.18 -0.62
C THR A 37 5.75 -11.14 -1.15
N GLY A 38 4.57 -11.00 -0.55
CA GLY A 38 3.44 -10.25 -1.09
C GLY A 38 2.63 -11.05 -2.11
N PHE A 39 1.62 -10.40 -2.69
CA PHE A 39 0.79 -10.93 -3.78
C PHE A 39 0.72 -9.90 -4.90
N GLY A 40 0.49 -10.37 -6.13
CA GLY A 40 0.41 -9.52 -7.31
C GLY A 40 1.77 -9.28 -7.98
N ASN A 41 1.75 -8.50 -9.06
CA ASN A 41 2.95 -8.12 -9.78
C ASN A 41 2.97 -6.60 -9.89
N TYR A 42 3.50 -5.96 -8.84
CA TYR A 42 3.61 -4.51 -8.78
C TYR A 42 4.30 -3.90 -10.01
N THR A 43 5.22 -4.63 -10.67
CA THR A 43 5.87 -4.13 -11.89
C THR A 43 4.88 -3.98 -13.05
N GLU A 44 4.00 -4.97 -13.24
CA GLU A 44 2.96 -4.95 -14.27
C GLU A 44 1.83 -3.98 -13.89
N GLU A 45 1.35 -4.04 -12.64
CA GLU A 45 0.31 -3.15 -12.12
C GLU A 45 0.72 -1.67 -12.18
N ARG A 46 1.97 -1.36 -11.81
CA ARG A 46 2.53 -0.01 -11.95
C ARG A 46 2.60 0.40 -13.42
N ARG A 47 3.00 -0.52 -14.31
CA ARG A 47 3.03 -0.21 -15.75
C ARG A 47 1.63 0.13 -16.25
N GLU A 48 0.61 -0.63 -15.87
CA GLU A 48 -0.78 -0.36 -16.25
C GLU A 48 -1.24 1.01 -15.73
N LEU A 49 -1.09 1.25 -14.42
CA LEU A 49 -1.52 2.50 -13.75
C LEU A 49 -0.85 3.75 -14.32
N PHE A 50 0.42 3.68 -14.72
CA PHE A 50 1.23 4.84 -15.11
C PHE A 50 1.67 4.85 -16.58
N SER A 51 1.22 3.89 -17.41
CA SER A 51 1.66 3.73 -18.81
C SER A 51 1.48 4.98 -19.69
N GLY A 52 0.48 5.80 -19.38
CA GLY A 52 0.16 7.02 -20.12
C GLY A 52 0.67 8.31 -19.47
N LEU A 53 1.41 8.24 -18.36
CA LEU A 53 1.88 9.42 -17.63
C LEU A 53 3.35 9.69 -17.92
N SER A 54 3.66 10.86 -18.49
CA SER A 54 5.03 11.35 -18.57
C SER A 54 5.47 12.02 -17.26
N VAL A 55 6.77 12.00 -17.02
CA VAL A 55 7.36 12.70 -15.85
C VAL A 55 7.10 14.20 -15.93
N ASP A 56 7.13 14.77 -17.14
CA ASP A 56 6.92 16.21 -17.35
C ASP A 56 5.47 16.62 -17.02
N GLU A 57 4.49 15.79 -17.38
CA GLU A 57 3.08 16.01 -16.99
C GLU A 57 2.90 15.97 -15.48
N LEU A 58 3.52 14.99 -14.80
CA LEU A 58 3.46 14.89 -13.34
C LEU A 58 4.08 16.12 -12.65
N ILE A 59 5.21 16.62 -13.16
CA ILE A 59 5.84 17.84 -12.62
C ILE A 59 4.92 19.04 -12.84
N SER A 60 4.33 19.18 -14.02
CA SER A 60 3.41 20.29 -14.33
C SER A 60 2.20 20.30 -13.38
N GLU A 61 1.61 19.13 -13.11
CA GLU A 61 0.48 19.03 -12.19
C GLU A 61 0.87 19.38 -10.75
N ILE A 62 2.04 18.92 -10.27
CA ILE A 62 2.57 19.28 -8.94
C ILE A 62 2.78 20.80 -8.82
N GLU A 63 3.29 21.44 -9.88
CA GLU A 63 3.51 22.88 -9.90
C GLU A 63 2.22 23.68 -9.90
N LYS A 64 1.20 23.24 -10.64
CA LYS A 64 -0.15 23.84 -10.62
C LYS A 64 -0.77 23.76 -9.23
N ASP A 65 -0.68 22.59 -8.59
CA ASP A 65 -1.25 22.36 -7.25
C ASP A 65 -0.59 23.25 -6.19
N ARG A 66 0.72 23.53 -6.34
CA ARG A 66 1.47 24.45 -5.47
C ARG A 66 1.15 25.92 -5.69
N GLN A 67 0.73 26.30 -6.89
CA GLN A 67 0.42 27.69 -7.23
C GLN A 67 -0.97 28.11 -6.73
N GLY A 68 -1.82 27.15 -6.35
CA GLY A 68 -3.20 27.42 -5.95
C GLY A 68 -4.06 27.93 -7.11
N PRO A 69 -5.40 27.99 -6.94
CA PRO A 69 -6.29 28.58 -7.93
C PRO A 69 -6.05 30.08 -8.14
#